data_AF-N9MUB7-F1
#
_entry.id   AF-N9MUB7-F1
#
_cell.length_a   1.000
_cell.length_b   1.000
_cell.length_c   1.000
_cell.angle_alpha   90.00
_cell.angle_beta   90.00
_cell.angle_gamma   90.00
#
_symmetry.space_group_name_H-M   'P 1'
#
loop_
_entity.id
_entity.type
_entity.pdbx_description
1 polymer ?
#
loop_
_entity_poly.entity_id
_entity_poly.type
_entity_poly.pdbx_seq_one_letter_code
_entity_poly.pdbx_strand_id
1 'polypeptide(L)'
;MDREKIEQIRNELSIPLIYAIKLLNENQNNVSAAVNNFHKENIEKVIQATKCNTVIAQEIYQNSNFDVEKSIRKIKSHVITLTTRENQQRVKNEIGFIVWAESQGKKTNTNDIFIPIKDFDYILKAFQEVLASDRQSSFAMCGDNYFDRETSLFILNEIQKIQINNPQINDFLETVINWWSEQLIDAEFIVVYGNL
;
A
#
# COMPACT_ATOMS: atom_id res chain seq x y z
N MET A 1 24.20 25.27 28.94
CA MET A 1 23.66 24.85 27.64
C MET A 1 24.83 24.50 26.74
N ASP A 2 24.94 23.23 26.35
CA ASP A 2 26.08 22.70 25.61
C ASP A 2 25.96 23.05 24.11
N ARG A 3 26.55 24.18 23.72
CA ARG A 3 26.43 24.72 22.36
C ARG A 3 26.99 23.79 21.29
N GLU A 4 28.04 23.05 21.60
CA GLU A 4 28.69 22.15 20.64
C GLU A 4 27.76 20.99 20.27
N LYS A 5 27.13 20.37 21.27
CA LYS A 5 26.14 19.31 21.05
C LYS A 5 24.91 19.78 20.28
N ILE A 6 24.47 21.01 20.55
CA ILE A 6 23.34 21.61 19.82
C ILE A 6 23.69 21.80 18.34
N GLU A 7 24.89 22.32 18.04
CA GLU A 7 25.33 22.48 16.65
C GLU A 7 25.53 21.14 15.95
N GLN A 8 26.03 20.10 16.63
CA GLN A 8 26.10 18.74 16.08
C GLN A 8 24.73 18.24 15.63
N ILE A 9 23.71 18.31 16.51
CA ILE A 9 22.34 17.89 16.20
C ILE A 9 21.77 18.69 15.02
N ARG A 10 21.99 20.00 14.98
CA ARG A 10 21.48 20.86 13.91
C ARG A 10 22.13 20.55 12.56
N ASN A 11 23.42 20.28 12.55
CA ASN A 11 24.14 19.94 11.31
C ASN A 11 23.69 18.57 10.77
N GLU A 12 23.44 17.61 11.65
CA GLU A 12 23.01 16.26 11.26
C GLU A 12 21.55 16.22 10.79
N LEU A 13 20.65 16.88 11.51
CA LEU A 13 19.20 16.78 11.27
C LEU A 13 18.64 17.96 10.45
N SER A 14 19.43 19.01 10.21
CA SER A 14 18.99 20.24 9.53
C SER A 14 17.75 20.90 10.18
N ILE A 15 17.71 20.95 11.52
CA ILE A 15 16.55 21.44 12.29
C ILE A 15 16.75 22.83 12.92
N PRO A 16 15.64 23.54 13.26
CA PRO A 16 15.70 24.81 13.99
C PRO A 16 16.35 24.69 15.37
N LEU A 17 17.04 25.76 15.81
CA LEU A 17 17.75 25.83 17.09
C LEU A 17 16.88 25.44 18.30
N ILE A 18 15.67 25.98 18.37
CA ILE A 18 14.73 25.71 19.47
C ILE A 18 14.41 24.21 19.56
N TYR A 19 14.28 23.54 18.41
CA TYR A 19 13.97 22.13 18.37
C TYR A 19 15.17 21.25 18.72
N ALA A 20 16.38 21.63 18.29
CA ALA A 20 17.61 20.95 18.70
C ALA A 20 17.85 21.03 20.21
N ILE A 21 17.57 22.18 20.84
CA ILE A 21 17.65 22.34 22.31
C ILE A 21 16.66 21.41 22.99
N LYS A 22 15.40 21.36 22.51
CA LYS A 22 14.35 20.50 23.06
C LYS A 22 14.78 19.02 23.00
N LEU A 23 15.18 18.55 21.82
CA LEU A 23 15.63 17.18 21.60
C LEU A 23 16.80 16.79 22.51
N LEU A 24 17.81 17.66 22.65
CA LEU A 24 18.96 17.40 23.50
C LEU A 24 18.57 17.27 24.98
N ASN A 25 17.65 18.12 25.46
CA ASN A 25 17.17 18.10 26.83
C ASN A 25 16.34 16.83 27.14
N GLU A 26 15.44 16.45 26.23
CA GLU A 26 14.62 15.23 26.36
C GLU A 26 15.47 13.95 26.39
N ASN A 27 16.68 14.03 25.85
CA ASN A 27 17.61 12.92 25.72
C ASN A 27 18.83 13.04 26.67
N GLN A 28 18.66 13.71 27.82
CA GLN A 28 19.66 13.77 28.89
C GLN A 28 21.05 14.28 28.41
N ASN A 29 21.07 15.21 27.46
CA ASN A 29 22.28 15.75 26.84
C ASN A 29 23.14 14.72 26.06
N ASN A 30 22.51 13.63 25.60
CA ASN A 30 23.13 12.63 24.73
C ASN A 30 22.72 12.88 23.26
N VAL A 31 23.71 13.25 22.43
CA VAL A 31 23.50 13.58 21.01
C VAL A 31 23.00 12.37 20.21
N SER A 32 23.61 11.21 20.37
CA SER A 32 23.22 10.00 19.64
C SER A 32 21.80 9.56 20.01
N ALA A 33 21.44 9.64 21.29
CA ALA A 33 20.07 9.35 21.72
C ALA A 33 19.06 10.36 21.14
N ALA A 34 19.40 11.65 21.08
CA ALA A 34 18.57 12.69 20.49
C ALA A 34 18.31 12.46 19.00
N VAL A 35 19.37 12.13 18.23
CA VAL A 35 19.27 11.81 16.80
C VAL A 35 18.42 10.56 16.57
N ASN A 36 18.67 9.48 17.30
CA ASN A 36 17.92 8.24 17.18
C ASN A 36 16.43 8.44 17.50
N ASN A 37 16.12 9.18 18.55
CA ASN A 37 14.73 9.47 18.92
C ASN A 37 14.03 10.36 17.89
N PHE A 38 14.71 11.35 17.30
CA PHE A 38 14.15 12.12 16.21
C PHE A 38 13.73 11.25 15.01
N HIS A 39 14.59 10.31 14.58
CA HIS A 39 14.24 9.40 13.49
C HIS A 39 13.11 8.43 13.88
N LYS A 40 13.11 7.94 15.12
CA LYS A 40 12.04 7.07 15.63
C LYS A 40 10.67 7.77 15.62
N GLU A 41 10.60 9.00 16.14
CA GLU A 41 9.37 9.82 16.11
C GLU A 41 8.86 10.04 14.68
N ASN A 42 9.77 10.28 13.74
CA ASN A 42 9.40 10.47 12.34
C ASN A 42 8.89 9.18 11.68
N ILE A 43 9.49 8.02 11.98
CA ILE A 43 8.98 6.72 11.53
C ILE A 43 7.58 6.46 12.11
N GLU A 44 7.35 6.78 13.40
CA GLU A 44 6.02 6.66 14.02
C GLU A 44 4.98 7.54 13.32
N LYS A 45 5.32 8.78 12.94
CA LYS A 45 4.43 9.64 12.14
C LYS A 45 4.09 9.01 10.79
N VAL A 46 5.08 8.41 10.11
CA VAL A 46 4.88 7.71 8.84
C VAL A 46 3.93 6.52 9.03
N ILE A 47 4.16 5.67 10.04
CA ILE A 47 3.30 4.51 10.36
C ILE A 47 1.87 4.97 10.66
N GLN A 48 1.70 5.99 11.51
CA GLN A 48 0.37 6.48 11.86
C GLN A 48 -0.42 7.01 10.66
N ALA A 49 0.27 7.70 9.73
CA ALA A 49 -0.32 8.31 8.56
C ALA A 49 -0.60 7.33 7.41
N THR A 50 0.13 6.21 7.35
CA THR A 50 0.07 5.24 6.24
C THR A 50 -0.52 3.89 6.64
N LYS A 51 -0.59 3.60 7.94
CA LYS A 51 -0.97 2.30 8.51
C LYS A 51 -0.10 1.13 8.04
N CYS A 52 1.06 1.39 7.45
CA CYS A 52 2.01 0.34 7.06
C CYS A 52 2.75 -0.22 8.28
N ASN A 53 3.41 -1.37 8.11
CA ASN A 53 4.23 -1.96 9.17
C ASN A 53 5.56 -1.19 9.36
N THR A 54 6.20 -1.41 10.51
CA THR A 54 7.44 -0.72 10.90
C THR A 54 8.59 -0.92 9.92
N VAL A 55 8.73 -2.12 9.34
CA VAL A 55 9.82 -2.45 8.40
C VAL A 55 9.70 -1.61 7.13
N ILE A 56 8.50 -1.55 6.55
CA ILE A 56 8.19 -0.75 5.35
C ILE A 56 8.41 0.75 5.64
N ALA A 57 7.90 1.23 6.77
CA ALA A 57 8.06 2.63 7.15
C ALA A 57 9.53 3.03 7.29
N GLN A 58 10.34 2.18 7.93
CA GLN A 58 11.77 2.42 8.13
C GLN A 58 12.54 2.42 6.81
N GLU A 59 12.34 1.40 5.97
CA GLU A 59 13.02 1.29 4.67
C GLU A 59 12.70 2.49 3.76
N ILE A 60 11.42 2.85 3.64
CA ILE A 60 11.01 3.96 2.78
C ILE A 60 11.46 5.31 3.35
N TYR A 61 11.46 5.48 4.67
CA TYR A 61 11.97 6.69 5.32
C TYR A 61 13.46 6.91 5.03
N GLN A 62 14.26 5.87 5.16
CA GLN A 62 15.69 5.89 4.81
C GLN A 62 15.89 6.19 3.31
N ASN A 63 15.17 5.48 2.44
CA ASN A 63 15.24 5.66 0.98
C ASN A 63 14.67 7.00 0.48
N SER A 64 13.98 7.74 1.35
CA SER A 64 13.42 9.07 1.05
C SER A 64 14.27 10.20 1.62
N ASN A 65 15.52 9.90 2.01
CA ASN A 65 16.45 10.85 2.63
C ASN A 65 15.88 11.46 3.92
N PHE A 66 15.20 10.63 4.74
CA PHE A 66 14.60 11.03 6.01
C PHE A 66 13.53 12.12 5.92
N ASP A 67 12.92 12.31 4.74
CA ASP A 67 11.79 13.21 4.54
C ASP A 67 10.46 12.51 4.84
N VAL A 68 9.77 12.95 5.89
CA VAL A 68 8.50 12.36 6.35
C VAL A 68 7.41 12.46 5.28
N GLU A 69 7.22 13.62 4.66
CA GLU A 69 6.14 13.83 3.69
C GLU A 69 6.38 13.06 2.40
N LYS A 70 7.62 13.01 1.93
CA LYS A 70 8.03 12.20 0.78
C LYS A 70 7.83 10.72 1.07
N SER A 71 8.17 10.27 2.29
CA SER A 71 7.98 8.88 2.72
C SER A 71 6.50 8.51 2.74
N ILE A 72 5.67 9.35 3.37
CA ILE A 72 4.21 9.18 3.39
C ILE A 72 3.69 9.11 1.95
N ARG A 73 4.02 10.09 1.09
CA ARG A 73 3.57 10.09 -0.30
C ARG A 73 3.98 8.82 -1.04
N LYS A 74 5.23 8.38 -0.90
CA LYS A 74 5.76 7.19 -1.58
C LYS A 74 5.08 5.90 -1.13
N ILE A 75 4.81 5.74 0.18
CA ILE A 75 4.03 4.62 0.70
C ILE A 75 2.58 4.72 0.21
N LYS A 76 1.99 5.92 0.30
CA LYS A 76 0.60 6.15 -0.08
C LYS A 76 0.33 5.91 -1.57
N SER A 77 1.34 6.12 -2.42
CA SER A 77 1.29 5.86 -3.85
C SER A 77 1.82 4.48 -4.23
N HIS A 78 2.19 3.64 -3.26
CA HIS A 78 2.79 2.35 -3.56
C HIS A 78 1.70 1.35 -3.95
N VAL A 79 1.64 1.02 -5.24
CA VAL A 79 0.78 -0.04 -5.74
C VAL A 79 1.52 -1.37 -5.58
N ILE A 80 0.98 -2.28 -4.78
CA ILE A 80 1.56 -3.60 -4.52
C ILE A 80 1.34 -4.48 -5.74
N THR A 81 2.41 -5.00 -6.32
CA THR A 81 2.29 -5.91 -7.46
C THR A 81 1.99 -7.33 -6.98
N LEU A 82 0.82 -7.87 -7.34
CA LEU A 82 0.47 -9.28 -7.14
C LEU A 82 0.63 -10.04 -8.45
N THR A 83 1.47 -11.05 -8.47
CA THR A 83 1.80 -11.83 -9.67
C THR A 83 2.26 -13.23 -9.27
N THR A 84 2.05 -14.20 -10.16
CA THR A 84 2.56 -15.57 -9.99
C THR A 84 4.04 -15.70 -10.33
N ARG A 85 4.67 -14.62 -10.86
CA ARG A 85 6.06 -14.63 -11.33
C ARG A 85 7.04 -14.33 -10.20
N GLU A 86 8.13 -15.11 -10.12
CA GLU A 86 9.20 -14.91 -9.13
C GLU A 86 9.93 -13.56 -9.29
N ASN A 87 10.03 -13.03 -10.51
CA ASN A 87 10.72 -11.76 -10.76
C ASN A 87 9.75 -10.59 -10.99
N GLN A 88 9.38 -9.92 -9.90
CA GLN A 88 8.49 -8.77 -9.90
C GLN A 88 9.08 -7.52 -10.57
N GLN A 89 10.41 -7.43 -10.77
CA GLN A 89 11.02 -6.24 -11.39
C GLN A 89 10.64 -6.07 -12.87
N ARG A 90 10.31 -7.17 -13.57
CA ARG A 90 9.90 -7.14 -14.98
C ARG A 90 8.45 -6.70 -15.18
N VAL A 91 7.67 -6.61 -14.10
CA VAL A 91 6.23 -6.39 -14.14
C VAL A 91 5.83 -4.91 -14.14
N LYS A 92 6.75 -4.01 -13.75
CA LYS A 92 6.46 -2.59 -13.46
C LYS A 92 5.95 -1.75 -14.65
N ASN A 93 6.05 -2.25 -15.89
CA ASN A 93 5.60 -1.54 -17.09
C ASN A 93 4.61 -2.38 -17.93
N GLU A 94 4.03 -3.42 -17.35
CA GLU A 94 3.09 -4.28 -18.07
C GLU A 94 1.66 -3.71 -18.04
N ILE A 95 0.89 -4.17 -19.01
CA ILE A 95 -0.56 -3.98 -19.05
C ILE A 95 -1.20 -4.92 -18.02
N GLY A 96 -2.21 -4.44 -17.32
CA GLY A 96 -2.92 -5.16 -16.29
C GLY A 96 -4.00 -4.31 -15.65
N PHE A 97 -4.27 -4.60 -14.38
CA PHE A 97 -5.35 -4.02 -13.63
C PHE A 97 -4.85 -3.42 -12.34
N ILE A 98 -5.25 -2.19 -12.06
CA ILE A 98 -5.07 -1.57 -10.74
C ILE A 98 -6.38 -1.76 -9.99
N VAL A 99 -6.31 -2.32 -8.78
CA VAL A 99 -7.46 -2.56 -7.93
C VAL A 99 -7.30 -1.77 -6.64
N TRP A 100 -8.35 -1.06 -6.24
CA TRP A 100 -8.37 -0.32 -4.99
C TRP A 100 -9.77 -0.33 -4.38
N ALA A 101 -9.85 0.12 -3.14
CA ALA A 101 -11.09 0.22 -2.39
C ALA A 101 -11.51 1.69 -2.23
N GLU A 102 -12.80 1.97 -2.37
CA GLU A 102 -13.38 3.31 -2.22
C GLU A 102 -14.57 3.34 -1.26
N SER A 103 -14.67 4.45 -0.52
CA SER A 103 -15.86 4.82 0.24
C SER A 103 -16.05 6.33 0.13
N GLN A 104 -17.29 6.79 -0.03
CA GLN A 104 -17.62 8.22 -0.16
C GLN A 104 -16.82 8.94 -1.27
N GLY A 105 -16.55 8.24 -2.38
CA GLY A 105 -15.82 8.77 -3.53
C GLY A 105 -14.33 9.03 -3.27
N LYS A 106 -13.74 8.38 -2.26
CA LYS A 106 -12.31 8.47 -1.94
C LYS A 106 -11.75 7.07 -1.69
N LYS A 107 -10.47 6.87 -2.04
CA LYS A 107 -9.75 5.65 -1.69
C LYS A 107 -9.70 5.48 -0.17
N THR A 108 -10.13 4.31 0.32
CA THR A 108 -10.17 4.00 1.77
C THR A 108 -8.80 3.71 2.34
N ASN A 109 -7.90 3.16 1.51
CA ASN A 109 -6.56 2.78 1.91
C ASN A 109 -5.56 3.07 0.78
N THR A 110 -4.27 2.90 1.10
CA THR A 110 -3.15 3.15 0.19
C THR A 110 -2.50 1.88 -0.35
N ASN A 111 -3.11 0.73 -0.07
CA ASN A 111 -2.62 -0.57 -0.46
C ASN A 111 -3.27 -0.99 -1.79
N ASP A 112 -3.31 -0.10 -2.77
CA ASP A 112 -3.78 -0.46 -4.10
C ASP A 112 -2.92 -1.64 -4.62
N ILE A 113 -3.53 -2.56 -5.36
CA ILE A 113 -2.80 -3.67 -5.97
C ILE A 113 -2.75 -3.50 -7.48
N PHE A 114 -1.67 -3.96 -8.08
CA PHE A 114 -1.52 -4.12 -9.51
C PHE A 114 -1.41 -5.59 -9.83
N ILE A 115 -2.26 -6.08 -10.74
CA ILE A 115 -2.26 -7.45 -11.22
C ILE A 115 -1.98 -7.42 -12.74
N PRO A 116 -0.89 -8.01 -13.22
CA PRO A 116 -0.62 -8.11 -14.66
C PRO A 116 -1.74 -8.88 -15.36
N ILE A 117 -2.03 -8.54 -16.61
CA ILE A 117 -3.16 -9.14 -17.35
C ILE A 117 -3.16 -10.67 -17.33
N LYS A 118 -1.99 -11.29 -17.51
CA LYS A 118 -1.84 -12.75 -17.52
C LYS A 118 -2.16 -13.39 -16.16
N ASP A 119 -1.90 -12.68 -15.07
CA ASP A 119 -2.23 -13.14 -13.73
C ASP A 119 -3.70 -12.83 -13.41
N PHE A 120 -4.24 -11.72 -13.94
CA PHE A 120 -5.65 -11.37 -13.80
C PHE A 120 -6.59 -12.36 -14.51
N ASP A 121 -6.13 -12.98 -15.60
CA ASP A 121 -6.87 -14.05 -16.30
C ASP A 121 -7.28 -15.19 -15.37
N TYR A 122 -6.52 -15.46 -14.29
CA TYR A 122 -6.90 -16.49 -13.31
C TYR A 122 -8.18 -16.13 -12.54
N ILE A 123 -8.45 -14.85 -12.31
CA ILE A 123 -9.63 -14.40 -11.55
C ILE A 123 -10.72 -13.78 -12.43
N LEU A 124 -10.41 -13.43 -13.70
CA LEU A 124 -11.35 -12.79 -14.62
C LEU A 124 -12.67 -13.56 -14.77
N LYS A 125 -12.61 -14.91 -14.78
CA LYS A 125 -13.79 -15.74 -14.90
C LYS A 125 -14.79 -15.53 -13.75
N ALA A 126 -14.30 -15.28 -12.53
CA ALA A 126 -15.15 -14.99 -11.37
C ALA A 126 -15.97 -13.71 -11.59
N PHE A 127 -15.35 -12.66 -12.14
CA PHE A 127 -16.06 -11.42 -12.49
C PHE A 127 -17.13 -11.68 -13.54
N GLN A 128 -16.78 -12.41 -14.60
CA GLN A 128 -17.70 -12.71 -15.69
C GLN A 128 -18.90 -13.54 -15.23
N GLU A 129 -18.70 -14.51 -14.33
CA GLU A 129 -19.78 -15.35 -13.79
C GLU A 129 -20.76 -14.54 -12.92
N VAL A 130 -20.26 -13.64 -12.09
CA VAL A 130 -21.10 -12.74 -11.28
C VAL A 130 -21.86 -11.76 -12.16
N LEU A 131 -21.18 -11.11 -13.11
CA LEU A 131 -21.78 -10.10 -13.98
C LEU A 131 -22.76 -10.70 -15.00
N ALA A 132 -22.55 -11.93 -15.47
CA ALA A 132 -23.52 -12.59 -16.35
C ALA A 132 -24.90 -12.79 -15.69
N SER A 133 -24.95 -12.84 -14.36
CA SER A 133 -26.20 -12.94 -13.59
C SER A 133 -26.95 -11.61 -13.54
N ASP A 134 -26.23 -10.50 -13.72
CA ASP A 134 -26.78 -9.15 -13.81
C ASP A 134 -26.79 -8.68 -15.28
N ARG A 135 -27.94 -8.83 -15.95
CA ARG A 135 -28.10 -8.67 -17.41
C ARG A 135 -27.73 -7.29 -17.98
N GLN A 136 -27.32 -6.33 -17.14
CA GLN A 136 -26.95 -4.97 -17.54
C GLN A 136 -25.47 -4.63 -17.30
N SER A 137 -24.69 -5.51 -16.67
CA SER A 137 -23.29 -5.22 -16.35
C SER A 137 -22.32 -6.09 -17.15
N SER A 138 -21.28 -5.47 -17.70
CA SER A 138 -20.19 -6.14 -18.42
C SER A 138 -18.87 -5.64 -17.89
N PHE A 139 -17.89 -6.55 -17.74
CA PHE A 139 -16.55 -6.17 -17.31
C PHE A 139 -15.84 -5.39 -18.43
N ALA A 140 -15.56 -4.12 -18.17
CA ALA A 140 -14.78 -3.27 -19.04
C ALA A 140 -13.28 -3.58 -18.88
N MET A 141 -12.66 -4.04 -19.96
CA MET A 141 -11.22 -4.33 -19.98
C MET A 141 -10.37 -3.04 -19.92
N CYS A 142 -10.91 -1.90 -20.33
CA CYS A 142 -10.27 -0.60 -20.26
C CYS A 142 -11.20 0.37 -19.52
N GLY A 143 -10.66 1.09 -18.54
CA GLY A 143 -11.43 2.00 -17.69
C GLY A 143 -11.87 1.36 -16.36
N ASP A 144 -12.69 2.10 -15.63
CA ASP A 144 -13.09 1.76 -14.26
C ASP A 144 -14.30 0.81 -14.24
N ASN A 145 -14.17 -0.25 -13.43
CA ASN A 145 -15.29 -1.12 -13.06
C ASN A 145 -15.55 -0.96 -11.58
N TYR A 146 -16.76 -0.52 -11.22
CA TYR A 146 -17.18 -0.33 -9.83
C TYR A 146 -18.02 -1.52 -9.38
N PHE A 147 -17.58 -2.17 -8.31
CA PHE A 147 -18.31 -3.25 -7.66
C PHE A 147 -18.69 -2.80 -6.26
N ASP A 148 -19.98 -2.70 -5.97
CA ASP A 148 -20.45 -2.44 -4.61
C ASP A 148 -20.06 -3.59 -3.67
N ARG A 149 -20.27 -3.40 -2.36
CA ARG A 149 -19.92 -4.39 -1.35
C ARG A 149 -20.56 -5.75 -1.61
N GLU A 150 -21.82 -5.80 -2.03
CA GLU A 150 -22.54 -7.05 -2.27
C GLU A 150 -21.95 -7.81 -3.48
N THR A 151 -21.80 -7.12 -4.60
CA THR A 151 -21.18 -7.67 -5.82
C THR A 151 -19.75 -8.12 -5.56
N SER A 152 -18.99 -7.34 -4.79
CA SER A 152 -17.63 -7.67 -4.39
C SER A 152 -17.55 -8.94 -3.54
N LEU A 153 -18.51 -9.18 -2.65
CA LEU A 153 -18.59 -10.42 -1.87
C LEU A 153 -18.91 -11.62 -2.77
N PHE A 154 -19.79 -11.46 -3.77
CA PHE A 154 -20.05 -12.52 -4.75
C PHE A 154 -18.80 -12.85 -5.57
N ILE A 155 -18.08 -11.83 -6.07
CA ILE A 155 -16.82 -12.03 -6.81
C ILE A 155 -15.80 -12.75 -5.93
N LEU A 156 -15.63 -12.31 -4.67
CA LEU A 156 -14.74 -12.96 -3.71
C LEU A 156 -15.07 -14.44 -3.52
N ASN A 157 -16.36 -14.77 -3.36
CA ASN A 157 -16.82 -16.14 -3.22
C ASN A 157 -16.54 -16.99 -4.48
N GLU A 158 -16.67 -16.42 -5.69
CA GLU A 158 -16.30 -17.14 -6.91
C GLU A 158 -14.78 -17.33 -7.03
N ILE A 159 -13.96 -16.34 -6.64
CA ILE A 159 -12.50 -16.49 -6.59
C ILE A 159 -12.09 -17.63 -5.64
N GLN A 160 -12.73 -17.73 -4.47
CA GLN A 160 -12.46 -18.80 -3.49
C GLN A 160 -12.75 -20.22 -4.01
N LYS A 161 -13.60 -20.37 -5.03
CA LYS A 161 -13.90 -21.68 -5.65
C LYS A 161 -12.86 -22.11 -6.68
N ILE A 162 -11.95 -21.22 -7.07
CA ILE A 162 -10.93 -21.50 -8.08
C ILE A 162 -9.94 -22.51 -7.49
N GLN A 163 -9.85 -23.69 -8.12
CA GLN A 163 -8.90 -24.73 -7.76
C GLN A 163 -7.94 -24.96 -8.93
N ILE A 164 -6.66 -24.66 -8.72
CA ILE A 164 -5.62 -24.84 -9.72
C ILE A 164 -4.51 -25.70 -9.12
N ASN A 165 -4.06 -26.72 -9.86
CA ASN A 165 -2.96 -27.59 -9.45
C ASN A 165 -1.59 -26.92 -9.69
N ASN A 166 -1.39 -25.74 -9.09
CA ASN A 166 -0.13 -25.00 -9.13
C ASN A 166 0.02 -24.19 -7.83
N PRO A 167 1.06 -24.47 -7.00
CA PRO A 167 1.30 -23.75 -5.75
C PRO A 167 1.43 -22.23 -5.91
N GLN A 168 2.17 -21.76 -6.93
CA GLN A 168 2.38 -20.32 -7.16
C GLN A 168 1.07 -19.59 -7.49
N ILE A 169 0.16 -20.26 -8.19
CA ILE A 169 -1.16 -19.70 -8.52
C ILE A 169 -2.04 -19.69 -7.27
N ASN A 170 -1.99 -20.73 -6.45
CA ASN A 170 -2.75 -20.78 -5.20
C ASN A 170 -2.29 -19.72 -4.20
N ASP A 171 -0.98 -19.50 -4.05
CA ASP A 171 -0.42 -18.43 -3.21
C ASP A 171 -0.87 -17.05 -3.69
N PHE A 172 -0.89 -16.84 -5.02
CA PHE A 172 -1.43 -15.62 -5.63
C PHE A 172 -2.92 -15.42 -5.31
N LEU A 173 -3.75 -16.46 -5.50
CA LEU A 173 -5.19 -16.41 -5.21
C LEU A 173 -5.45 -16.11 -3.74
N GLU A 174 -4.72 -16.77 -2.82
CA GLU A 174 -4.82 -16.51 -1.38
C GLU A 174 -4.46 -15.05 -1.05
N THR A 175 -3.40 -14.52 -1.67
CA THR A 175 -3.00 -13.12 -1.47
C THR A 175 -4.08 -12.14 -1.96
N VAL A 176 -4.68 -12.41 -3.13
CA VAL A 176 -5.81 -11.60 -3.65
C VAL A 176 -7.02 -11.68 -2.71
N ILE A 177 -7.40 -12.89 -2.27
CA ILE A 177 -8.54 -13.11 -1.36
C ILE A 177 -8.33 -12.37 -0.04
N ASN A 178 -7.14 -12.46 0.56
CA ASN A 178 -6.82 -11.80 1.82
C ASN A 178 -6.89 -10.28 1.68
N TRP A 179 -6.24 -9.73 0.65
CA TRP A 179 -6.27 -8.30 0.37
C TRP A 179 -7.70 -7.79 0.19
N TRP A 180 -8.50 -8.51 -0.60
CA TRP A 180 -9.88 -8.16 -0.92
C TRP A 180 -10.78 -8.22 0.33
N SER A 181 -10.61 -9.25 1.15
CA SER A 181 -11.36 -9.42 2.41
C SER A 181 -11.04 -8.30 3.41
N GLU A 182 -9.77 -7.90 3.52
CA GLU A 182 -9.35 -6.76 4.36
C GLU A 182 -9.98 -5.45 3.88
N GLN A 183 -9.97 -5.20 2.57
CA GLN A 183 -10.56 -3.97 2.02
C GLN A 183 -12.07 -3.89 2.27
N LEU A 184 -12.79 -5.00 2.13
CA LEU A 184 -14.24 -5.06 2.33
C LEU A 184 -14.69 -4.84 3.78
N ILE A 185 -13.79 -4.67 4.75
CA ILE A 185 -14.21 -4.29 6.11
C ILE A 185 -14.87 -2.90 6.07
N ASP A 186 -14.20 -1.91 5.47
CA ASP A 186 -14.59 -0.50 5.51
C ASP A 186 -14.96 0.10 4.14
N ALA A 187 -14.78 -0.66 3.05
CA ALA A 187 -15.06 -0.21 1.69
C ALA A 187 -16.56 -0.29 1.32
N GLU A 188 -17.05 0.72 0.61
CA GLU A 188 -18.35 0.70 -0.09
C GLU A 188 -18.22 0.06 -1.48
N PHE A 189 -17.07 0.27 -2.13
CA PHE A 189 -16.77 -0.25 -3.46
C PHE A 189 -15.36 -0.84 -3.55
N ILE A 190 -15.22 -1.87 -4.38
CA ILE A 190 -13.93 -2.25 -4.98
C ILE A 190 -13.95 -1.79 -6.43
N VAL A 191 -12.90 -1.08 -6.82
CA VAL A 191 -12.73 -0.56 -8.18
C VAL A 191 -11.62 -1.30 -8.88
N VAL A 192 -11.88 -1.79 -10.08
CA VAL A 192 -10.91 -2.45 -10.95
C VAL A 192 -10.74 -1.61 -12.22
N TYR A 193 -9.57 -0.99 -12.37
CA TYR A 193 -9.20 -0.22 -13.54
C TYR A 193 -8.27 -1.01 -14.46
N GLY A 194 -8.68 -1.21 -15.70
CA GLY A 194 -7.81 -1.76 -16.73
C GLY A 194 -7.05 -0.67 -17.48
N ASN A 195 -5.73 -0.83 -17.63
CA ASN A 195 -4.86 0.08 -18.39
C ASN A 195 -4.52 -0.44 -19.81
N LEU A 196 -5.45 -1.21 -20.39
CA LEU A 196 -5.35 -1.91 -21.68
C LEU A 196 -5.41 -0.99 -22.91
#